data_AF-A0A9P9DQN4-F1
#
_entry.id   AF-A0A9P9DQN4-F1
#
_cell.length_a   1.000
_cell.length_b   1.000
_cell.length_c   1.000
_cell.angle_alpha   90.00
_cell.angle_beta   90.00
_cell.angle_gamma   90.00
#
_symmetry.space_group_name_H-M   'P 1'
#
loop_
_entity.id
_entity.type
_entity.pdbx_description
1 polymer ?
#
loop_
_entity_poly.entity_id
_entity_poly.type
_entity_poly.pdbx_seq_one_letter_code
_entity_poly.pdbx_strand_id
1 'polypeptide(L)'
;MSIQTYYTTLGVVPAAPSQVIRAAYKAQVLIHHPDKTIHLTAVQRAQHAASFRNIQEAYDVLSSPAQRTAYDIKLEQYWNKENTKRFSRQRYYNSTVQTTSVTERANRKAQIAAELAQLREQRERQDKEDAKLSLSDLKLTLKLWTDLSEDPKHSPPERAHCHIKMFEYEQRLRRREQEHNGYRDSSHENPQYQTRIPQPSSNASISYSEITHTNSNISHTSLFRPERLERARNIRTCTKCGMAHANFPEWKKYNTHSANAAKEENSYFRTV
;
A
#
# COMPACT_ATOMS: atom_id res chain seq x y z
N MET A 1 -16.71 -4.19 -13.98
CA MET A 1 -16.78 -5.62 -14.33
C MET A 1 -15.63 -5.91 -15.28
N SER A 2 -14.77 -6.87 -14.95
CA SER A 2 -13.67 -7.31 -15.82
C SER A 2 -14.23 -8.23 -16.89
N ILE A 3 -13.86 -8.03 -18.16
CA ILE A 3 -14.23 -8.95 -19.24
C ILE A 3 -13.40 -10.22 -19.06
N GLN A 4 -14.08 -11.35 -18.85
CA GLN A 4 -13.40 -12.64 -18.70
C GLN A 4 -12.95 -13.13 -20.08
N THR A 5 -11.64 -13.18 -20.27
CA THR A 5 -10.95 -13.73 -21.46
C THR A 5 -10.42 -15.14 -21.18
N TYR A 6 -10.12 -15.92 -22.22
CA TYR A 6 -9.49 -17.24 -22.05
C TYR A 6 -8.14 -17.16 -21.34
N TYR A 7 -7.39 -16.07 -21.54
CA TYR A 7 -6.16 -15.79 -20.80
C TYR A 7 -6.42 -15.60 -19.30
N THR A 8 -7.43 -14.81 -18.93
CA THR A 8 -7.81 -14.64 -17.52
C THR A 8 -8.39 -15.92 -16.91
N THR A 9 -9.08 -16.76 -17.69
CA THR A 9 -9.60 -18.06 -17.24
C THR A 9 -8.48 -19.03 -16.89
N LEU A 10 -7.37 -19.02 -17.65
CA LEU A 10 -6.18 -19.80 -17.33
C LEU A 10 -5.23 -19.10 -16.34
N GLY A 11 -5.50 -17.84 -15.96
CA GLY A 11 -4.63 -17.05 -15.08
C GLY A 11 -3.30 -16.66 -15.71
N VAL A 12 -3.25 -16.50 -17.03
CA VAL A 12 -2.03 -16.17 -17.78
C VAL A 12 -2.17 -14.83 -18.50
N VAL A 13 -1.03 -14.20 -18.81
CA VAL A 13 -1.00 -12.99 -19.63
C VAL A 13 -1.15 -13.33 -21.13
N PRO A 14 -1.72 -12.44 -21.96
CA PRO A 14 -1.80 -12.65 -23.42
C PRO A 14 -0.44 -12.88 -24.10
N ALA A 15 0.66 -12.39 -23.50
CA ALA A 15 2.03 -12.60 -23.96
C ALA A 15 2.65 -13.95 -23.55
N ALA A 16 1.92 -14.81 -22.83
CA ALA A 16 2.48 -16.04 -22.30
C ALA A 16 2.88 -17.04 -23.40
N PRO A 17 4.04 -17.73 -23.27
CA PRO A 17 4.45 -18.76 -24.20
C PRO A 17 3.59 -20.02 -24.05
N SER A 18 3.55 -20.87 -25.08
CA SER A 18 2.73 -22.10 -25.11
C SER A 18 3.04 -23.06 -23.96
N GLN A 19 4.30 -23.12 -23.52
CA GLN A 19 4.72 -23.92 -22.37
C GLN A 19 4.04 -23.47 -21.07
N VAL A 20 3.94 -22.15 -20.85
CA VAL A 20 3.28 -21.57 -19.67
C VAL A 20 1.77 -21.81 -19.73
N ILE A 21 1.16 -21.69 -20.91
CA ILE A 21 -0.27 -22.00 -21.11
C ILE A 21 -0.57 -23.46 -20.76
N ARG A 22 0.27 -24.40 -21.23
CA ARG A 22 0.12 -25.83 -20.90
C ARG A 22 0.33 -26.11 -19.41
N ALA A 23 1.31 -25.46 -18.78
CA ALA A 23 1.56 -25.60 -17.35
C ALA A 23 0.38 -25.07 -16.52
N ALA A 24 -0.14 -23.90 -16.88
CA ALA A 24 -1.30 -23.29 -16.23
C ALA A 24 -2.56 -24.16 -16.36
N TYR A 25 -2.83 -24.69 -17.55
CA TYR A 25 -3.92 -25.64 -17.76
C TYR A 25 -3.79 -26.89 -16.86
N LYS A 26 -2.61 -27.51 -16.81
CA LYS A 26 -2.38 -28.68 -15.94
C LYS A 26 -2.63 -28.35 -14.46
N ALA A 27 -2.15 -27.20 -14.00
CA ALA A 27 -2.38 -26.75 -12.63
C ALA A 27 -3.87 -26.56 -12.33
N GLN A 28 -4.61 -25.92 -13.24
CA GLN A 28 -6.04 -25.67 -13.12
C GLN A 28 -6.87 -26.97 -13.16
N VAL A 29 -6.53 -27.91 -14.05
CA VAL A 29 -7.14 -29.24 -14.10
C VAL A 29 -6.94 -29.97 -12.78
N LEU A 30 -5.74 -29.94 -12.19
CA LEU A 30 -5.47 -30.59 -10.91
C LEU A 30 -6.29 -30.03 -9.75
N ILE A 31 -6.81 -28.80 -9.85
CA ILE A 31 -7.67 -28.17 -8.85
C ILE A 31 -9.15 -28.49 -9.11
N HIS A 32 -9.57 -28.44 -10.38
CA HIS A 32 -10.97 -28.55 -10.77
C HIS A 32 -11.40 -29.93 -11.27
N HIS A 33 -10.49 -30.93 -11.28
CA HIS A 33 -10.80 -32.29 -11.74
C HIS A 33 -11.93 -32.91 -10.89
N PRO A 34 -12.93 -33.58 -11.52
CA PRO A 34 -14.07 -34.15 -10.82
C PRO A 34 -13.65 -35.07 -9.67
N ASP A 35 -12.61 -35.89 -9.88
CA ASP A 35 -12.04 -36.81 -8.87
C ASP A 35 -11.59 -36.09 -7.58
N LYS A 36 -11.03 -34.88 -7.70
CA LYS A 36 -10.59 -34.11 -6.54
C LYS A 36 -11.72 -33.36 -5.85
N THR A 37 -12.88 -33.26 -6.49
CA THR A 37 -14.03 -32.49 -5.98
C THR A 37 -15.13 -33.37 -5.41
N ILE A 38 -14.97 -34.70 -5.39
CA ILE A 38 -15.98 -35.65 -4.92
C ILE A 38 -16.45 -35.37 -3.49
N HIS A 39 -15.53 -34.91 -2.63
CA HIS A 39 -15.80 -34.59 -1.22
C HIS A 39 -16.53 -33.26 -1.00
N LEU A 40 -16.72 -32.44 -2.05
CA LEU A 40 -17.37 -31.13 -1.94
C LEU A 40 -18.90 -31.25 -2.03
N THR A 41 -19.58 -30.22 -1.52
CA THR A 41 -21.04 -30.10 -1.63
C THR A 41 -21.51 -30.08 -3.09
N ALA A 42 -22.77 -30.43 -3.35
CA ALA A 42 -23.31 -30.45 -4.72
C ALA A 42 -23.17 -29.09 -5.44
N VAL A 43 -23.37 -27.98 -4.72
CA VAL A 43 -23.22 -26.62 -5.25
C VAL A 43 -21.77 -26.34 -5.65
N GLN A 44 -20.81 -26.66 -4.77
CA GLN A 44 -19.38 -26.47 -5.06
C GLN A 44 -18.90 -27.38 -6.19
N ARG A 45 -19.35 -28.64 -6.25
CA ARG A 45 -19.05 -29.54 -7.38
C ARG A 45 -19.55 -28.97 -8.70
N ALA A 46 -20.76 -28.43 -8.74
CA ALA A 46 -21.29 -27.78 -9.93
C ALA A 46 -20.45 -26.56 -10.37
N GLN A 47 -19.97 -25.75 -9.41
CA GLN A 47 -19.07 -24.62 -9.69
C GLN A 47 -17.73 -25.09 -10.24
N HIS A 48 -17.09 -26.09 -9.63
CA HIS A 48 -15.83 -26.64 -10.13
C HIS A 48 -15.99 -27.28 -11.52
N ALA A 49 -17.10 -27.98 -11.77
CA ALA A 49 -17.40 -28.52 -13.10
C ALA A 49 -17.60 -27.42 -14.15
N ALA A 50 -18.27 -26.31 -13.79
CA ALA A 50 -18.40 -25.15 -14.68
C ALA A 50 -17.04 -24.52 -14.98
N SER A 51 -16.20 -24.29 -13.97
CA SER A 51 -14.84 -23.80 -14.15
C SER A 51 -14.00 -24.74 -15.01
N PHE A 52 -14.09 -26.05 -14.78
CA PHE A 52 -13.36 -27.06 -15.56
C PHE A 52 -13.69 -26.98 -17.05
N ARG A 53 -14.97 -26.84 -17.40
CA ARG A 53 -15.39 -26.64 -18.80
C ARG A 53 -14.79 -25.37 -19.39
N ASN A 54 -14.86 -24.25 -18.67
CA ASN A 54 -14.29 -22.99 -19.14
C ASN A 54 -12.77 -23.07 -19.32
N ILE A 55 -12.07 -23.78 -18.42
CA ILE A 55 -10.61 -24.03 -18.50
C ILE A 55 -10.28 -24.89 -19.72
N GLN A 56 -11.07 -25.92 -19.99
CA GLN A 56 -10.91 -26.80 -21.13
C GLN A 56 -11.07 -26.02 -22.45
N GLU A 57 -12.18 -25.28 -22.59
CA GLU A 57 -12.44 -24.45 -23.76
C GLU A 57 -11.34 -23.41 -23.99
N ALA A 58 -10.88 -22.76 -22.91
CA ALA A 58 -9.79 -21.81 -22.98
C ALA A 58 -8.48 -22.46 -23.47
N TYR A 59 -8.17 -23.66 -22.99
CA TYR A 59 -6.98 -24.39 -23.42
C TYR A 59 -7.08 -24.87 -24.86
N ASP A 60 -8.22 -25.39 -25.28
CA ASP A 60 -8.42 -25.89 -26.64
C ASP A 60 -8.12 -24.78 -27.67
N VAL A 61 -8.62 -23.56 -27.42
CA VAL A 61 -8.37 -22.39 -28.26
C VAL A 61 -6.93 -21.86 -28.15
N LEU A 62 -6.36 -21.77 -26.94
CA LEU A 62 -5.05 -21.15 -26.73
C LEU A 62 -3.87 -22.09 -27.00
N SER A 63 -4.10 -23.40 -27.05
CA SER A 63 -3.06 -24.42 -27.28
C SER A 63 -2.59 -24.47 -28.73
N SER A 64 -3.49 -24.22 -29.70
CA SER A 64 -3.18 -24.18 -31.12
C SER A 64 -2.78 -22.77 -31.55
N PRO A 65 -1.60 -22.57 -32.16
CA PRO A 65 -1.18 -21.25 -32.63
C PRO A 65 -2.19 -20.57 -33.55
N ALA A 66 -2.77 -21.34 -34.49
CA ALA A 66 -3.76 -20.81 -35.44
C ALA A 66 -5.05 -20.36 -34.75
N GLN A 67 -5.56 -21.15 -33.79
CA GLN A 67 -6.77 -20.81 -33.05
C GLN A 67 -6.54 -19.64 -32.10
N ARG A 68 -5.37 -19.57 -31.46
CA ARG A 68 -4.95 -18.45 -30.62
C ARG A 68 -4.90 -17.14 -31.41
N THR A 69 -4.27 -17.13 -32.59
CA THR A 69 -4.24 -15.93 -33.44
C THR A 69 -5.64 -15.51 -33.87
N ALA A 70 -6.51 -16.44 -34.27
CA ALA A 70 -7.88 -16.12 -34.62
C ALA A 70 -8.68 -15.58 -33.42
N TYR A 71 -8.43 -16.09 -32.21
CA TYR A 71 -9.01 -15.58 -30.97
C TYR A 71 -8.52 -14.17 -30.64
N ASP A 72 -7.21 -13.91 -30.76
CA ASP A 72 -6.60 -12.61 -30.49
C ASP A 72 -7.17 -11.52 -31.43
N ILE A 73 -7.34 -11.83 -32.71
CA ILE A 73 -7.98 -10.92 -33.68
C ILE A 73 -9.43 -10.60 -33.27
N LYS A 74 -10.21 -11.62 -32.88
CA LYS A 74 -11.60 -11.41 -32.42
C LYS A 74 -11.64 -10.58 -31.15
N LEU A 75 -10.71 -10.82 -30.23
CA LEU A 75 -10.59 -10.10 -28.97
C LEU A 75 -10.27 -8.63 -29.25
N GLU A 76 -9.31 -8.34 -30.13
CA GLU A 76 -8.98 -6.97 -30.55
C GLU A 76 -10.17 -6.26 -31.20
N GLN A 77 -10.89 -6.92 -32.10
CA GLN A 77 -12.11 -6.37 -32.69
C GLN A 77 -13.18 -6.05 -31.66
N TYR A 78 -13.33 -6.91 -30.64
CA TYR A 78 -14.24 -6.67 -29.53
C TYR A 78 -13.84 -5.42 -28.73
N TRP A 79 -12.56 -5.31 -28.34
CA TRP A 79 -12.04 -4.14 -27.63
C TRP A 79 -12.16 -2.86 -28.45
N ASN A 80 -11.92 -2.93 -29.77
CA ASN A 80 -12.07 -1.79 -30.67
C ASN A 80 -13.53 -1.31 -30.72
N LYS A 81 -14.49 -2.22 -30.90
CA LYS A 81 -15.92 -1.88 -30.87
C LYS A 81 -16.35 -1.30 -29.53
N GLU A 82 -15.88 -1.88 -28.42
CA GLU A 82 -16.20 -1.38 -27.09
C GLU A 82 -15.61 0.00 -26.85
N ASN A 83 -14.35 0.22 -27.26
CA ASN A 83 -13.73 1.54 -27.21
C ASN A 83 -14.51 2.55 -28.07
N THR A 84 -14.91 2.20 -29.29
CA THR A 84 -15.74 3.08 -30.13
C THR A 84 -17.06 3.44 -29.46
N LYS A 85 -17.73 2.48 -28.82
CA LYS A 85 -18.96 2.72 -28.04
C LYS A 85 -18.71 3.61 -26.82
N ARG A 86 -17.59 3.43 -26.13
CA ARG A 86 -17.20 4.30 -25.00
C ARG A 86 -16.90 5.72 -25.47
N PHE A 87 -16.17 5.89 -26.57
CA PHE A 87 -15.90 7.19 -27.16
C PHE A 87 -17.17 7.87 -27.66
N SER A 88 -18.08 7.14 -28.31
CA SER A 88 -19.35 7.71 -28.77
C SER A 88 -20.26 8.08 -27.60
N ARG A 89 -20.32 7.26 -26.54
CA ARG A 89 -21.05 7.58 -25.30
C ARG A 89 -20.44 8.78 -24.57
N GLN A 90 -19.12 8.88 -24.49
CA GLN A 90 -18.43 10.04 -23.93
C GLN A 90 -18.72 11.30 -24.75
N ARG A 91 -18.71 11.21 -26.08
CA ARG A 91 -19.02 12.33 -26.97
C ARG A 91 -20.48 12.74 -26.84
N TYR A 92 -21.40 11.78 -26.76
CA TYR A 92 -22.82 12.02 -26.53
C TYR A 92 -23.03 12.72 -25.17
N TYR A 93 -22.49 12.18 -24.08
CA TYR A 93 -22.53 12.80 -22.75
C TYR A 93 -21.93 14.21 -22.74
N ASN A 94 -20.77 14.40 -23.36
CA ASN A 94 -20.14 15.72 -23.51
C ASN A 94 -20.92 16.68 -24.44
N SER A 95 -21.84 16.17 -25.27
CA SER A 95 -22.67 16.98 -26.17
C SER A 95 -24.05 17.31 -25.57
N THR A 96 -24.63 16.41 -24.77
CA THR A 96 -25.87 16.66 -24.03
C THR A 96 -25.62 17.42 -22.72
N VAL A 97 -24.41 17.32 -22.16
CA VAL A 97 -23.94 18.15 -21.05
C VAL A 97 -23.07 19.30 -21.60
N GLN A 98 -23.71 20.29 -22.22
CA GLN A 98 -23.10 21.59 -22.48
C GLN A 98 -24.08 22.72 -22.22
N THR A 99 -24.07 23.26 -20.99
CA THR A 99 -24.34 24.68 -20.74
C THR A 99 -23.66 25.13 -19.44
N THR A 100 -22.33 25.04 -19.35
CA THR A 100 -21.60 26.06 -18.57
C THR A 100 -21.10 27.08 -19.57
N SER A 101 -21.31 28.37 -19.30
CA SER A 101 -20.85 29.42 -20.21
C SER A 101 -19.33 29.27 -20.41
N VAL A 102 -18.79 29.79 -21.53
CA VAL A 102 -17.33 29.76 -21.77
C VAL A 102 -16.56 30.36 -20.59
N THR A 103 -17.14 31.38 -19.95
CA THR A 103 -16.61 32.00 -18.74
C THR A 103 -16.68 31.08 -17.52
N GLU A 104 -17.80 30.37 -17.29
CA GLU A 104 -17.92 29.40 -16.19
C GLU A 104 -16.94 28.23 -16.35
N ARG A 105 -16.74 27.72 -17.56
CA ARG A 105 -15.73 26.69 -17.84
C ARG A 105 -14.30 27.20 -17.58
N ALA A 106 -14.00 28.42 -18.01
CA ALA A 106 -12.72 29.05 -17.73
C ALA A 106 -12.50 29.24 -16.22
N ASN A 107 -13.54 29.67 -15.49
CA ASN A 107 -13.50 29.86 -14.04
C ASN A 107 -13.29 28.53 -13.30
N ARG A 108 -14.03 27.46 -13.65
CA ARG A 108 -13.83 26.13 -13.05
C ARG A 108 -12.42 25.59 -13.34
N LYS A 109 -11.91 25.78 -14.55
CA LYS A 109 -10.52 25.40 -14.89
C LYS A 109 -9.51 26.19 -14.07
N ALA A 110 -9.72 27.50 -13.90
CA ALA A 110 -8.87 28.35 -13.08
C ALA A 110 -8.92 27.96 -11.60
N GLN A 111 -10.10 27.63 -11.07
CA GLN A 111 -10.28 27.13 -9.71
C GLN A 111 -9.53 25.83 -9.47
N ILE A 112 -9.70 24.82 -10.36
CA ILE A 112 -8.97 23.55 -10.27
C ILE A 112 -7.46 23.79 -10.36
N ALA A 113 -7.02 24.68 -11.25
CA ALA A 113 -5.60 25.02 -11.38
C ALA A 113 -5.05 25.66 -10.09
N ALA A 114 -5.81 26.56 -9.47
CA ALA A 114 -5.45 27.20 -8.21
C ALA A 114 -5.42 26.18 -7.05
N GLU A 115 -6.41 25.31 -6.96
CA GLU A 115 -6.47 24.24 -5.95
C GLU A 115 -5.28 23.28 -6.09
N LEU A 116 -4.94 22.86 -7.32
CA LEU A 116 -3.76 22.04 -7.58
C LEU A 116 -2.46 22.76 -7.21
N ALA A 117 -2.37 24.07 -7.43
CA ALA A 117 -1.21 24.86 -7.03
C ALA A 117 -1.07 24.91 -5.50
N GLN A 118 -2.18 25.11 -4.77
CA GLN A 118 -2.19 25.06 -3.30
C GLN A 118 -1.76 23.69 -2.77
N LEU A 119 -2.25 22.60 -3.37
CA LEU A 119 -1.85 21.24 -2.99
C LEU A 119 -0.35 20.99 -3.22
N ARG A 120 0.23 21.54 -4.30
CA ARG A 120 1.68 21.46 -4.56
C ARG A 120 2.47 22.20 -3.49
N GLU A 121 2.09 23.43 -3.18
CA GLU A 121 2.74 24.22 -2.13
C GLU A 121 2.65 23.53 -0.76
N GLN A 122 1.48 22.94 -0.45
CA GLN A 122 1.29 22.18 0.78
C GLN A 122 2.22 20.96 0.85
N ARG A 123 2.40 20.23 -0.26
CA ARG A 123 3.34 19.10 -0.34
C ARG A 123 4.78 19.58 -0.14
N GLU A 124 5.21 20.66 -0.79
CA GLU A 124 6.55 21.21 -0.59
C GLU A 124 6.79 21.63 0.87
N ARG A 125 5.79 22.23 1.51
CA ARG A 125 5.84 22.59 2.92
C ARG A 125 5.98 21.35 3.80
N GLN A 126 5.19 20.30 3.52
CA GLN A 126 5.30 19.01 4.22
C GLN A 126 6.68 18.39 4.01
N ASP A 127 7.24 18.48 2.80
CA ASP A 127 8.55 17.96 2.48
C ASP A 127 9.65 18.67 3.27
N LYS A 128 9.55 20.00 3.42
CA LYS A 128 10.46 20.80 4.25
C LYS A 128 10.37 20.46 5.73
N GLU A 129 9.17 20.18 6.26
CA GLU A 129 9.01 19.76 7.65
C GLU A 129 9.50 18.33 7.87
N ASP A 130 9.12 17.40 6.98
CA ASP A 130 9.60 16.03 7.01
C ASP A 130 11.12 15.97 6.83
N ALA A 131 11.74 16.92 6.12
CA ALA A 131 13.20 17.05 6.00
C ALA A 131 13.88 17.20 7.37
N LYS A 132 13.23 17.91 8.31
CA LYS A 132 13.74 18.18 9.66
C LYS A 132 13.57 17.00 10.64
N LEU A 133 12.83 15.96 10.27
CA LEU A 133 12.59 14.80 11.14
C LEU A 133 13.86 13.96 11.33
N SER A 134 14.06 13.48 12.56
CA SER A 134 15.13 12.53 12.88
C SER A 134 14.88 11.16 12.25
N LEU A 135 15.93 10.32 12.16
CA LEU A 135 15.81 8.93 11.71
C LEU A 135 14.76 8.15 12.51
N SER A 136 14.70 8.35 13.83
CA SER A 136 13.70 7.72 14.70
C SER A 136 12.27 8.21 14.40
N ASP A 137 12.07 9.50 14.15
CA ASP A 137 10.75 10.05 13.87
C ASP A 137 10.21 9.60 12.51
N LEU A 138 11.11 9.38 11.54
CA LEU A 138 10.74 8.83 10.23
C LEU A 138 10.34 7.36 10.33
N LYS A 139 11.09 6.55 11.09
CA LYS A 139 10.72 5.15 11.37
C LYS A 139 9.37 5.07 12.08
N LEU A 140 9.14 5.96 13.06
CA LEU A 140 7.85 6.05 13.74
C LEU A 140 6.74 6.44 12.75
N THR A 141 6.98 7.42 11.89
CA THR A 141 5.99 7.86 10.89
C THR A 141 5.65 6.73 9.90
N LEU A 142 6.66 6.00 9.42
CA LEU A 142 6.45 4.84 8.55
C LEU A 142 5.58 3.78 9.24
N LYS A 143 5.90 3.44 10.49
CA LYS A 143 5.12 2.49 11.29
C LYS A 143 3.66 2.91 11.41
N LEU A 144 3.39 4.19 11.69
CA LEU A 144 2.03 4.71 11.79
C LEU A 144 1.24 4.56 10.48
N TRP A 145 1.89 4.75 9.32
CA TRP A 145 1.24 4.52 8.02
C TRP A 145 0.99 3.04 7.74
N THR A 146 1.89 2.16 8.15
CA THR A 146 1.68 0.70 8.08
C THR A 146 0.47 0.28 8.91
N ASP A 147 0.43 0.70 10.18
CA ASP A 147 -0.68 0.39 11.09
C ASP A 147 -2.02 0.92 10.54
N LEU A 148 -2.03 2.12 9.94
CA LEU A 148 -3.21 2.68 9.28
C LEU A 148 -3.62 1.87 8.03
N SER A 149 -2.67 1.36 7.24
CA SER A 149 -2.99 0.59 6.03
C SER A 149 -3.72 -0.72 6.33
N GLU A 150 -3.50 -1.26 7.53
CA GLU A 150 -4.13 -2.49 8.03
C GLU A 150 -5.46 -2.26 8.74
N ASP A 151 -5.88 -1.00 8.94
CA ASP A 151 -7.16 -0.70 9.60
C ASP A 151 -8.32 -1.22 8.74
N PRO A 152 -9.15 -2.16 9.26
CA PRO A 152 -10.28 -2.72 8.53
C PRO A 152 -11.34 -1.67 8.16
N LYS A 153 -11.34 -0.50 8.80
CA LYS A 153 -12.30 0.58 8.54
C LYS A 153 -11.97 1.40 7.30
N HIS A 154 -10.73 1.36 6.79
CA HIS A 154 -10.38 2.14 5.61
C HIS A 154 -11.05 1.60 4.35
N SER A 155 -11.47 2.52 3.48
CA SER A 155 -11.89 2.22 2.11
C SER A 155 -10.68 1.88 1.22
N PRO A 156 -10.89 1.23 0.05
CA PRO A 156 -9.79 0.94 -0.87
C PRO A 156 -8.94 2.17 -1.28
N PRO A 157 -9.51 3.36 -1.56
CA PRO A 157 -8.71 4.57 -1.83
C PRO A 157 -7.87 5.03 -0.64
N GLU A 158 -8.40 4.92 0.59
CA GLU A 158 -7.67 5.32 1.80
C GLU A 158 -6.49 4.37 2.09
N ARG A 159 -6.68 3.07 1.89
CA ARG A 159 -5.56 2.10 1.95
C ARG A 159 -4.50 2.39 0.89
N ALA A 160 -4.92 2.69 -0.34
CA ALA A 160 -3.99 3.08 -1.41
C ALA A 160 -3.19 4.33 -1.04
N HIS A 161 -3.84 5.33 -0.41
CA HIS A 161 -3.14 6.50 0.11
C HIS A 161 -2.09 6.13 1.17
N CYS A 162 -2.44 5.24 2.12
CA CYS A 162 -1.49 4.76 3.13
C CYS A 162 -0.26 4.10 2.48
N HIS A 163 -0.45 3.22 1.50
CA HIS A 163 0.66 2.56 0.79
C HIS A 163 1.56 3.54 0.03
N ILE A 164 0.98 4.57 -0.61
CA ILE A 164 1.77 5.62 -1.27
C ILE A 164 2.64 6.35 -0.23
N LYS A 165 2.07 6.71 0.93
CA LYS A 165 2.82 7.35 2.00
C LYS A 165 3.90 6.43 2.57
N MET A 166 3.61 5.15 2.78
CA MET A 166 4.62 4.16 3.22
C MET A 166 5.83 4.16 2.28
N PHE A 167 5.59 4.04 0.96
CA PHE A 167 6.66 4.06 -0.04
C PHE A 167 7.49 5.35 0.02
N GLU A 168 6.85 6.52 0.12
CA GLU A 168 7.54 7.81 0.25
C GLU A 168 8.44 7.87 1.50
N TYR A 169 7.97 7.39 2.65
CA TYR A 169 8.74 7.39 3.89
C TYR A 169 9.86 6.34 3.88
N GLU A 170 9.68 5.19 3.25
CA GLU A 170 10.74 4.21 3.03
C GLU A 170 11.88 4.79 2.19
N GLN A 171 11.57 5.50 1.09
CA GLN A 171 12.61 6.17 0.28
C GLN A 171 13.36 7.25 1.07
N ARG A 172 12.63 8.04 1.86
CA ARG A 172 13.22 9.07 2.74
C ARG A 172 14.13 8.47 3.80
N LEU A 173 13.73 7.36 4.39
CA LEU A 173 14.50 6.66 5.40
C LEU A 173 15.79 6.11 4.80
N ARG A 174 15.69 5.41 3.66
CA ARG A 174 16.84 4.88 2.92
C ARG A 174 17.87 5.96 2.60
N ARG A 175 17.43 7.12 2.11
CA ARG A 175 18.33 8.26 1.79
C ARG A 175 19.11 8.72 3.02
N ARG A 176 18.44 8.91 4.16
CA ARG A 176 19.11 9.38 5.39
C ARG A 176 20.00 8.34 6.03
N GLU A 177 19.64 7.05 5.95
CA GLU A 177 20.49 5.97 6.42
C GLU A 177 21.79 5.90 5.59
N GLN A 178 21.71 6.15 4.27
CA GLN A 178 22.89 6.27 3.41
C GLN A 178 23.76 7.50 3.76
N GLU A 179 23.15 8.66 3.98
CA GLU A 179 23.86 9.87 4.42
C GLU A 179 24.59 9.65 5.77
N HIS A 180 23.91 9.02 6.74
CA HIS A 180 24.49 8.72 8.05
C HIS A 180 25.62 7.67 7.96
N ASN A 181 25.44 6.63 7.15
CA ASN A 181 26.47 5.60 6.97
C ASN A 181 27.68 6.15 6.21
N GLY A 182 27.47 6.96 5.16
CA GLY A 182 28.55 7.64 4.45
C GLY A 182 29.36 8.59 5.33
N TYR A 183 28.70 9.30 6.26
CA TYR A 183 29.38 10.09 7.29
C TYR A 183 30.19 9.22 8.27
N ARG A 184 29.67 8.04 8.63
CA ARG A 184 30.36 7.08 9.51
C ARG A 184 31.60 6.48 8.85
N ASP A 185 31.51 6.15 7.57
CA ASP A 185 32.61 5.57 6.80
C ASP A 185 33.72 6.61 6.55
N SER A 186 33.36 7.85 6.22
CA SER A 186 34.34 8.97 6.08
C SER A 186 34.99 9.39 7.40
N SER A 187 34.35 9.13 8.56
CA SER A 187 34.97 9.34 9.87
C SER A 187 35.99 8.25 10.24
N HIS A 188 35.85 7.04 9.69
CA HIS A 188 36.81 5.94 9.88
C HIS A 188 38.10 6.09 9.05
N GLU A 189 38.09 6.95 8.02
CA GLU A 189 39.25 7.28 7.20
C GLU A 189 40.14 8.38 7.82
N ASN A 190 39.74 8.97 8.96
CA ASN A 190 40.61 9.91 9.69
C ASN A 190 41.71 9.14 10.46
N PRO A 191 42.99 9.22 10.05
CA PRO A 191 44.06 8.39 10.65
C PRO A 191 44.36 8.74 12.11
N GLN A 192 43.90 9.89 12.62
CA GLN A 192 44.17 10.32 13.99
C GLN A 192 43.46 9.49 15.08
N TYR A 193 42.47 8.67 14.74
CA TYR A 193 41.70 7.87 15.71
C TYR A 193 42.01 6.37 15.70
N GLN A 194 42.95 5.88 14.87
CA GLN A 194 43.25 4.44 14.78
C GLN A 194 44.26 3.92 15.84
N THR A 195 44.84 4.77 16.68
CA THR A 195 45.80 4.31 17.72
C THR A 195 45.28 4.58 19.12
N ARG A 196 44.51 3.64 19.68
CA ARG A 196 44.43 3.33 21.12
C ARG A 196 43.46 2.17 21.37
N ILE A 197 43.88 0.95 21.02
CA ILE A 197 43.33 -0.26 21.64
C ILE A 197 44.50 -0.94 22.35
N PRO A 198 44.61 -0.85 23.69
CA PRO A 198 45.54 -1.69 24.44
C PRO A 198 45.09 -3.15 24.31
N GLN A 199 46.01 -4.03 23.90
CA GLN A 199 45.76 -5.47 23.83
C GLN A 199 45.51 -6.01 25.25
N PRO A 200 44.46 -6.84 25.49
CA PRO A 200 44.24 -7.43 26.80
C PRO A 200 45.32 -8.47 27.10
N SER A 201 46.13 -8.21 28.13
CA SER A 201 47.06 -9.20 28.67
C SER A 201 46.29 -10.37 29.28
N SER A 202 46.62 -11.57 28.84
CA SER A 202 46.21 -12.85 29.39
C SER A 202 46.33 -12.89 30.90
N ASN A 203 45.21 -13.09 31.61
CA ASN A 203 45.04 -14.00 32.74
C ASN A 203 43.78 -13.63 33.52
N ALA A 204 42.76 -14.49 33.42
CA ALA A 204 41.99 -15.00 34.55
C ALA A 204 40.66 -15.56 34.04
N SER A 205 40.67 -16.87 33.75
CA SER A 205 39.48 -17.69 33.84
C SER A 205 39.06 -17.73 35.31
N ILE A 206 37.78 -17.49 35.64
CA ILE A 206 37.10 -18.16 36.76
C ILE A 206 35.60 -18.17 36.48
N SER A 207 35.03 -19.33 36.76
CA SER A 207 33.66 -19.78 36.52
C SER A 207 32.93 -19.94 37.85
N TYR A 208 31.61 -19.68 37.81
CA TYR A 208 30.51 -20.17 38.66
C TYR A 208 30.58 -20.03 40.19
N SER A 209 29.60 -19.33 40.76
CA SER A 209 28.35 -19.89 41.37
C SER A 209 27.92 -19.15 42.64
N GLU A 210 26.65 -18.76 42.62
CA GLU A 210 25.71 -18.39 43.69
C GLU A 210 26.15 -18.53 45.15
N ILE A 211 26.06 -17.43 45.91
CA ILE A 211 25.63 -17.45 47.32
C ILE A 211 24.67 -16.29 47.60
N THR A 212 23.63 -16.66 48.33
CA THR A 212 22.38 -16.00 48.71
C THR A 212 22.51 -14.73 49.56
N HIS A 213 21.43 -13.94 49.50
CA HIS A 213 21.03 -12.81 50.36
C HIS A 213 21.76 -12.66 51.70
N THR A 214 22.34 -11.49 51.93
CA THR A 214 21.72 -10.36 52.68
C THR A 214 22.73 -9.22 52.72
N ASN A 215 22.38 -8.03 52.23
CA ASN A 215 23.03 -6.84 52.76
C ASN A 215 22.20 -5.58 52.58
N SER A 216 21.82 -5.04 53.73
CA SER A 216 21.39 -3.68 53.96
C SER A 216 22.50 -2.69 53.60
N ASN A 217 22.10 -1.58 52.99
CA ASN A 217 22.81 -0.29 52.93
C ASN A 217 24.25 -0.30 52.41
N ILE A 218 24.42 0.08 51.14
CA ILE A 218 25.16 1.29 50.75
C ILE A 218 24.66 1.74 49.36
N SER A 219 24.41 3.04 49.27
CA SER A 219 23.78 3.78 48.18
C SER A 219 24.51 3.68 46.83
N HIS A 220 23.81 3.21 45.81
CA HIS A 220 23.92 3.67 44.43
C HIS A 220 22.61 3.36 43.70
N THR A 221 21.64 4.26 43.80
CA THR A 221 20.37 4.16 43.09
C THR A 221 20.59 4.42 41.60
N SER A 222 20.68 3.30 40.87
CA SER A 222 20.14 3.11 39.53
C SER A 222 18.96 4.05 39.23
N LEU A 223 19.11 4.89 38.21
CA LEU A 223 17.97 5.55 37.55
C LEU A 223 17.68 4.86 36.22
N PHE A 224 17.58 3.53 36.24
CA PHE A 224 16.61 2.85 35.38
C PHE A 224 15.23 3.10 36.01
N ARG A 225 14.54 4.14 35.52
CA ARG A 225 13.17 4.48 35.95
C ARG A 225 12.19 3.79 34.98
N PRO A 226 11.50 2.71 35.38
CA PRO A 226 10.59 1.96 34.51
C PRO A 226 9.21 2.63 34.39
N GLU A 227 9.16 3.96 34.39
CA GLU A 227 7.92 4.75 34.49
C GLU A 227 7.57 5.46 33.17
N ARG A 228 8.29 5.15 32.08
CA ARG A 228 8.05 5.75 30.74
C ARG A 228 7.36 4.80 29.76
N LEU A 229 7.05 3.57 30.16
CA LEU A 229 6.31 2.59 29.34
C LEU A 229 4.82 2.47 29.71
N GLU A 230 4.34 3.19 30.73
CA GLU A 230 2.91 3.24 31.08
C GLU A 230 2.16 4.48 30.57
N ARG A 231 2.81 5.38 29.81
CA ARG A 231 2.12 6.50 29.14
C ARG A 231 1.45 6.11 27.81
N ALA A 232 1.32 4.82 27.52
CA ALA A 232 0.82 4.31 26.25
C ALA A 232 -0.56 3.63 26.33
N ARG A 233 -1.41 3.99 27.30
CA ARG A 233 -2.85 3.62 27.28
C ARG A 233 -3.81 4.72 27.72
N ASN A 234 -3.41 5.99 27.63
CA ASN A 234 -4.38 7.07 27.79
C ASN A 234 -5.00 7.39 26.43
N ILE A 235 -6.11 6.72 26.15
CA ILE A 235 -7.08 7.16 25.16
C ILE A 235 -7.57 8.54 25.63
N ARG A 236 -6.95 9.61 25.10
CA ARG A 236 -7.41 10.98 25.35
C ARG A 236 -8.44 11.35 24.31
N THR A 237 -9.63 11.70 24.77
CA THR A 237 -10.67 12.31 23.94
C THR A 237 -10.15 13.65 23.41
N CYS A 238 -10.25 13.85 22.10
CA CYS A 238 -9.91 15.12 21.47
C CYS A 238 -10.87 16.20 21.95
N THR A 239 -10.37 17.30 22.50
CA THR A 239 -11.22 18.41 23.00
C THR A 239 -11.95 19.17 21.88
N LYS A 240 -11.57 18.98 20.60
CA LYS A 240 -12.26 19.58 19.45
C LYS A 240 -13.34 18.70 18.82
N CYS A 241 -13.19 17.38 18.79
CA CYS A 241 -14.17 16.48 18.14
C CYS A 241 -14.76 15.41 19.08
N GLY A 242 -14.34 15.35 20.34
CA GLY A 242 -14.87 14.43 21.36
C GLY A 242 -14.41 12.96 21.22
N MET A 243 -13.70 12.58 20.16
CA MET A 243 -13.34 11.18 19.87
C MET A 243 -11.91 10.78 20.28
N ALA A 244 -11.70 9.48 20.47
CA ALA A 244 -10.45 8.83 20.82
C ALA A 244 -9.57 8.55 19.58
N HIS A 245 -8.38 9.14 19.46
CA HIS A 245 -7.45 8.93 18.33
C HIS A 245 -6.06 8.44 18.79
N ALA A 246 -5.36 7.69 17.92
CA ALA A 246 -3.95 7.35 18.10
C ALA A 246 -3.06 8.62 18.14
N ASN A 247 -1.93 8.54 18.86
CA ASN A 247 -1.14 9.69 19.27
C ASN A 247 -0.26 10.27 18.13
N PHE A 248 -0.88 10.85 17.11
CA PHE A 248 -0.21 11.69 16.11
C PHE A 248 0.08 13.10 16.69
N PRO A 249 1.11 13.82 16.22
CA PRO A 249 1.22 15.28 16.41
C PRO A 249 -0.06 15.96 15.90
N GLU A 250 -0.56 17.01 16.57
CA GLU A 250 -1.88 17.60 16.27
C GLU A 250 -2.10 17.96 14.80
N TRP A 251 -1.05 18.40 14.10
CA TRP A 251 -1.13 18.78 12.68
C TRP A 251 -1.26 17.60 11.71
N LYS A 252 -0.88 16.36 12.09
CA LYS A 252 -1.07 15.14 11.28
C LYS A 252 -2.45 14.48 11.50
N LYS A 253 -3.22 14.91 12.50
CA LYS A 253 -4.58 14.39 12.78
C LYS A 253 -5.63 14.89 11.78
N TYR A 254 -5.34 15.91 10.97
CA TYR A 254 -6.32 16.57 10.10
C TYR A 254 -6.48 15.96 8.69
N ASN A 255 -5.78 14.88 8.34
CA ASN A 255 -5.88 14.27 7.01
C ASN A 255 -6.84 13.07 6.90
N THR A 256 -7.47 12.62 7.99
CA THR A 256 -8.47 11.53 7.96
C THR A 256 -9.92 12.03 7.84
N HIS A 257 -10.19 13.32 8.04
CA HIS A 257 -11.55 13.87 8.01
C HIS A 257 -11.90 14.71 6.76
N SER A 258 -10.94 14.98 5.87
CA SER A 258 -11.24 15.73 4.63
C SER A 258 -12.00 14.88 3.58
N ALA A 259 -12.12 13.57 3.79
CA ALA A 259 -12.92 12.69 2.92
C ALA A 259 -14.44 12.72 3.21
N ASN A 260 -14.88 13.30 4.34
CA ASN A 260 -16.31 13.35 4.72
C ASN A 260 -16.96 14.75 4.64
N ALA A 261 -16.19 15.84 4.46
CA ALA A 261 -16.76 17.17 4.25
C ALA A 261 -17.33 17.39 2.84
N ALA A 262 -17.09 16.48 1.90
CA ALA A 262 -17.68 16.50 0.55
C ALA A 262 -19.02 15.74 0.44
N LYS A 263 -19.61 15.27 1.56
CA LYS A 263 -20.86 14.50 1.56
C LYS A 263 -22.12 15.31 1.90
N GLU A 264 -22.03 16.58 2.25
CA GLU A 264 -23.22 17.39 2.59
C GLU A 264 -23.58 18.48 1.57
N GLU A 265 -22.77 18.75 0.54
CA GLU A 265 -23.12 19.76 -0.49
C GLU A 265 -23.55 19.19 -1.85
N ASN A 266 -23.76 17.88 -1.97
CA ASN A 266 -24.29 17.29 -3.22
C ASN A 266 -25.65 16.60 -3.03
N SER A 267 -26.52 17.24 -2.25
CA SER A 267 -27.96 16.94 -2.14
C SER A 267 -28.80 17.65 -3.23
N TYR A 268 -28.22 17.96 -4.40
CA TYR A 268 -28.94 18.64 -5.49
C TYR A 268 -29.18 17.76 -6.73
N PHE A 269 -29.43 16.46 -6.53
CA PHE A 269 -30.08 15.60 -7.54
C PHE A 269 -31.10 14.68 -6.86
N ARG A 270 -32.27 15.25 -6.56
CA ARG A 270 -33.51 14.50 -6.35
C ARG A 270 -34.23 14.44 -7.71
N THR A 271 -34.41 13.21 -8.21
CA THR A 271 -35.43 12.73 -9.17
C THR A 271 -36.34 13.77 -9.85
N VAL A 272 -36.28 13.81 -11.18
CA VAL A 272 -37.44 13.56 -12.08
C VAL A 272 -36.94 12.75 -13.27
#